data_AF-A0A6B3IA22-F1
#
_entry.id   AF-A0A6B3IA22-F1
#
_cell.length_a   1.000
_cell.length_b   1.000
_cell.length_c   1.000
_cell.angle_alpha   90.00
_cell.angle_beta   90.00
_cell.angle_gamma   90.00
#
_symmetry.space_group_name_H-M   'P 1'
#
loop_
_entity.id
_entity.type
_entity.pdbx_description
1 polymer ?
#
loop_
_entity_poly.entity_id
_entity_poly.type
_entity_poly.pdbx_seq_one_letter_code
_entity_poly.pdbx_strand_id
1 'polypeptide(L)'
;EAFAAPGRIHVQIAAMPDGQRHLWTARAVTRHRGGWGEPGKTFAIGLGCEIRHAGRLVYSDGLDLDNASAATPIGMGCRICERLDCPQRAVPPLGQPLAIDENSSTFVPYPVKGAPE
;
A
#
# COMPACT_ATOMS: atom_id res chain seq x y z
N GLU A 1 -6.00 -4.70 -1.18
CA GLU A 1 -6.14 -5.76 -2.21
C GLU A 1 -6.80 -7.05 -1.74
N ALA A 2 -6.56 -7.56 -0.52
CA ALA A 2 -7.06 -8.88 -0.11
C ALA A 2 -8.58 -9.12 -0.31
N PHE A 3 -9.42 -8.09 -0.18
CA PHE A 3 -10.86 -8.19 -0.44
C PHE A 3 -11.21 -8.37 -1.93
N ALA A 4 -10.34 -7.95 -2.86
CA ALA A 4 -10.55 -8.09 -4.30
C ALA A 4 -10.40 -9.55 -4.77
N ALA A 5 -9.66 -10.38 -4.03
CA ALA A 5 -9.55 -11.81 -4.30
C ALA A 5 -9.68 -12.64 -2.99
N PRO A 6 -10.91 -12.77 -2.45
CA PRO A 6 -11.13 -13.47 -1.20
C PRO A 6 -10.62 -14.91 -1.22
N GLY A 7 -10.08 -15.37 -0.09
CA GLY A 7 -9.54 -16.72 0.03
C GLY A 7 -8.13 -16.91 -0.56
N ARG A 8 -7.60 -15.98 -1.37
CA ARG A 8 -6.21 -15.99 -1.84
C ARG A 8 -5.27 -15.26 -0.87
N ILE A 9 -4.04 -15.74 -0.78
CA ILE A 9 -2.96 -15.06 -0.06
C ILE A 9 -2.32 -14.07 -1.04
N HIS A 10 -2.25 -12.81 -0.62
CA HIS A 10 -1.51 -11.75 -1.30
C HIS A 10 -0.18 -11.56 -0.60
N VAL A 11 0.89 -11.40 -1.37
CA VAL A 11 2.23 -11.13 -0.87
C VAL A 11 2.73 -9.85 -1.52
N GLN A 12 3.33 -8.97 -0.74
CA GLN A 12 3.88 -7.70 -1.22
C GLN A 12 5.15 -7.34 -0.47
N ILE A 13 6.17 -6.90 -1.20
CA ILE A 13 7.29 -6.16 -0.61
C ILE A 13 6.94 -4.67 -0.71
N ALA A 14 6.90 -3.98 0.43
CA ALA A 14 6.52 -2.57 0.50
C ALA A 14 7.62 -1.73 1.12
N ALA A 15 7.80 -0.50 0.61
CA ALA A 15 8.76 0.47 1.10
C ALA A 15 8.04 1.69 1.71
N MET A 16 8.34 1.97 2.96
CA MET A 16 7.86 3.15 3.67
C MET A 16 8.60 4.42 3.18
N PRO A 17 8.08 5.64 3.47
CA PRO A 17 8.76 6.88 3.09
C PRO A 17 10.17 7.03 3.70
N ASP A 18 10.42 6.44 4.87
CA ASP A 18 11.73 6.41 5.53
C ASP A 18 12.73 5.40 4.93
N GLY A 19 12.33 4.68 3.86
CA GLY A 19 13.15 3.69 3.19
C GLY A 19 13.09 2.28 3.80
N GLN A 20 12.41 2.08 4.94
CA GLN A 20 12.29 0.75 5.53
C GLN A 20 11.42 -0.15 4.65
N ARG A 21 11.95 -1.35 4.34
CA ARG A 21 11.27 -2.35 3.51
C ARG A 21 10.70 -3.48 4.38
N HIS A 22 9.50 -3.91 4.02
CA HIS A 22 8.77 -4.95 4.74
C HIS A 22 8.16 -5.95 3.77
N LEU A 23 8.16 -7.23 4.14
CA LEU A 23 7.33 -8.24 3.50
C LEU A 23 5.97 -8.28 4.21
N TRP A 24 4.91 -8.15 3.44
CA TRP A 24 3.53 -8.27 3.88
C TRP A 24 2.87 -9.49 3.25
N THR A 25 2.11 -10.23 4.05
CA THR A 25 1.18 -11.25 3.58
C THR A 25 -0.22 -10.93 4.10
N ALA A 26 -1.24 -11.06 3.25
CA ALA A 26 -2.61 -10.78 3.63
C ALA A 26 -3.61 -11.72 2.97
N ARG A 27 -4.68 -12.07 3.70
CA ARG A 27 -5.78 -12.91 3.18
C ARG A 27 -7.11 -12.40 3.71
N ALA A 28 -8.11 -12.32 2.84
CA ALA A 28 -9.49 -12.09 3.27
C ALA A 28 -10.15 -13.41 3.71
N VAL A 29 -10.76 -13.38 4.89
CA VAL A 29 -11.45 -14.51 5.54
C VAL A 29 -12.90 -14.13 5.72
N THR A 30 -13.79 -14.96 5.19
CA THR A 30 -15.25 -14.82 5.34
C THR A 30 -15.76 -15.82 6.35
N ARG A 31 -16.57 -15.36 7.30
CA ARG A 31 -17.30 -16.19 8.26
C ARG A 31 -18.79 -15.96 8.09
N HIS A 32 -19.54 -17.02 7.84
CA HIS A 32 -21.01 -17.02 7.78
C HIS A 32 -21.57 -18.10 8.72
N ARG A 33 -22.80 -17.92 9.21
CA ARG A 33 -23.50 -18.91 10.05
C ARG A 33 -24.38 -19.87 9.25
N GLY A 34 -24.38 -19.76 7.92
CA GLY A 34 -25.30 -20.45 7.03
C GLY A 34 -26.62 -19.70 6.86
N GLY A 35 -27.45 -20.14 5.92
CA GLY A 35 -28.74 -19.52 5.58
C GLY A 35 -28.68 -18.63 4.33
N TRP A 36 -29.65 -18.83 3.43
CA TRP A 36 -29.80 -17.95 2.26
C TRP A 36 -30.30 -16.58 2.73
N GLY A 37 -29.62 -15.50 2.34
CA GLY A 37 -29.94 -14.13 2.74
C GLY A 37 -29.31 -13.69 4.08
N GLU A 38 -28.65 -14.58 4.82
CA GLU A 38 -28.01 -14.23 6.09
C GLU A 38 -26.67 -13.50 5.87
N PRO A 39 -26.42 -12.36 6.56
CA PRO A 39 -25.22 -11.58 6.36
C PRO A 39 -23.96 -12.30 6.87
N GLY A 40 -22.97 -12.46 5.98
CA GLY A 40 -21.62 -12.88 6.34
C GLY A 40 -20.76 -11.72 6.86
N LYS A 41 -19.63 -12.06 7.50
CA LYS A 41 -18.58 -11.09 7.85
C LYS A 41 -17.31 -11.44 7.10
N THR A 42 -16.75 -10.46 6.41
CA THR A 42 -15.45 -10.61 5.72
C THR A 42 -14.44 -9.66 6.33
N PHE A 43 -13.30 -10.19 6.74
CA PHE A 43 -12.18 -9.42 7.26
C PHE A 43 -10.93 -9.70 6.43
N ALA A 44 -9.98 -8.76 6.38
CA ALA A 44 -8.65 -9.01 5.87
C ALA A 44 -7.67 -9.09 7.05
N ILE A 45 -6.92 -10.18 7.10
CA ILE A 45 -5.86 -10.37 8.10
C ILE A 45 -4.54 -10.18 7.37
N GLY A 46 -3.72 -9.25 7.87
CA GLY A 46 -2.39 -8.96 7.36
C GLY A 46 -1.32 -9.24 8.41
N LEU A 47 -0.19 -9.83 7.99
CA LEU A 47 1.00 -10.01 8.80
C LEU A 47 2.18 -9.40 8.06
N GLY A 48 3.02 -8.67 8.78
CA GLY A 48 4.18 -7.97 8.23
C GLY A 48 5.44 -8.24 9.03
N CYS A 49 6.58 -8.24 8.37
CA CYS A 49 7.90 -8.26 9.01
C CYS A 49 8.89 -7.42 8.23
N GLU A 50 9.95 -6.96 8.90
CA GLU A 50 11.08 -6.32 8.22
C GLU A 50 11.68 -7.26 7.17
N ILE A 51 12.14 -6.69 6.04
CA ILE A 51 12.63 -7.47 4.90
C ILE A 51 13.79 -8.41 5.27
N ARG A 52 14.62 -8.03 6.25
CA ARG A 52 15.73 -8.87 6.76
C ARG A 52 15.28 -10.20 7.39
N HIS A 53 14.00 -10.33 7.74
CA HIS A 53 13.42 -11.55 8.28
C HIS A 53 12.62 -12.35 7.25
N ALA A 54 12.36 -11.78 6.07
CA ALA A 54 11.46 -12.33 5.06
C ALA A 54 11.90 -13.70 4.55
N GLY A 55 13.21 -13.93 4.38
CA GLY A 55 13.77 -15.21 3.90
C GLY A 55 13.50 -16.43 4.79
N ARG A 56 12.89 -16.22 5.97
CA ARG A 56 12.46 -17.30 6.89
C ARG A 56 11.01 -17.72 6.66
N LEU A 57 10.28 -17.04 5.79
CA LEU A 57 8.87 -17.25 5.54
C LEU A 57 8.68 -17.94 4.20
N VAL A 58 7.84 -18.97 4.12
CA VAL A 58 7.51 -19.63 2.84
C VAL A 58 6.96 -18.65 1.80
N TYR A 59 6.36 -17.54 2.24
CA TYR A 59 5.81 -16.50 1.37
C TYR A 59 6.88 -15.68 0.64
N SER A 60 8.16 -15.79 1.00
CA SER A 60 9.24 -15.15 0.25
C SER A 60 9.76 -15.99 -0.91
N ASP A 61 9.25 -17.20 -1.11
CA ASP A 61 9.72 -18.10 -2.17
C ASP A 61 9.54 -17.45 -3.55
N GLY A 62 10.59 -17.51 -4.37
CA GLY A 62 10.66 -16.87 -5.69
C GLY A 62 10.74 -15.34 -5.69
N LEU A 63 10.83 -14.66 -4.54
CA LEU A 63 10.98 -13.20 -4.47
C LEU A 63 12.45 -12.78 -4.38
N ASP A 64 12.83 -11.76 -5.15
CA ASP A 64 14.09 -11.06 -4.96
C ASP A 64 13.95 -10.05 -3.81
N LEU A 65 14.43 -10.44 -2.63
CA LEU A 65 14.35 -9.64 -1.41
C LEU A 65 15.37 -8.48 -1.40
N ASP A 66 16.43 -8.58 -2.20
CA ASP A 66 17.53 -7.62 -2.22
C ASP A 66 17.26 -6.46 -3.19
N ASN A 67 16.39 -6.67 -4.18
CA ASN A 67 15.96 -5.61 -5.08
C ASN A 67 15.08 -4.54 -4.39
N ALA A 68 15.73 -3.47 -3.94
CA ALA A 68 15.06 -2.33 -3.32
C ALA A 68 14.10 -1.59 -4.27
N SER A 69 14.41 -1.52 -5.57
CA SER A 69 13.58 -0.82 -6.55
C SER A 69 12.26 -1.52 -6.87
N ALA A 70 12.19 -2.84 -6.64
CA ALA A 70 10.96 -3.62 -6.83
C ALA A 70 9.95 -3.45 -5.67
N ALA A 71 10.36 -2.86 -4.54
CA ALA A 71 9.47 -2.65 -3.42
C ALA A 71 8.40 -1.59 -3.76
N THR A 72 7.12 -1.93 -3.55
CA THR A 72 6.03 -0.98 -3.81
C THR A 72 6.12 0.20 -2.83
N PRO A 73 6.22 1.45 -3.31
CA PRO A 73 6.21 2.61 -2.43
C PRO A 73 4.84 2.79 -1.80
N ILE A 74 4.77 2.78 -0.47
CA ILE A 74 3.55 3.01 0.30
C ILE A 74 3.75 4.13 1.33
N GLY A 75 2.67 4.51 2.00
CA GLY A 75 2.70 5.45 3.12
C GLY A 75 1.60 5.14 4.14
N MET A 76 1.69 5.76 5.32
CA MET A 76 0.76 5.53 6.44
C MET A 76 -0.65 6.10 6.21
N GLY A 77 -0.79 6.98 5.22
CA GLY A 77 -2.05 7.63 4.85
C GLY A 77 -1.77 8.91 4.09
N CYS A 78 -2.59 9.23 3.07
CA CYS A 78 -2.30 10.33 2.14
C CYS A 78 -2.04 11.67 2.83
N ARG A 79 -2.79 11.99 3.90
CA ARG A 79 -2.66 13.27 4.61
C ARG A 79 -1.28 13.47 5.28
N ILE A 80 -0.61 12.40 5.68
CA ILE A 80 0.69 12.45 6.37
C ILE A 80 1.83 11.81 5.54
N CYS A 81 1.53 11.38 4.31
CA CYS A 81 2.52 10.76 3.45
C CYS A 81 3.38 11.82 2.77
N GLU A 82 4.70 11.70 2.94
CA GLU A 82 5.71 12.64 2.43
C GLU A 82 6.02 12.46 0.93
N ARG A 83 5.59 11.36 0.30
CA ARG A 83 5.84 11.08 -1.12
C ARG A 83 5.06 12.02 -2.04
N LEU A 84 5.73 12.89 -2.78
CA LEU A 84 5.06 13.94 -3.57
C LEU A 84 4.61 13.49 -4.97
N ASP A 85 5.14 12.37 -5.46
CA ASP A 85 4.98 11.81 -6.80
C ASP A 85 3.93 10.68 -6.87
N CYS A 86 2.97 10.63 -5.94
CA CYS A 86 2.03 9.51 -5.82
C CYS A 86 0.75 9.72 -6.67
N PRO A 87 0.56 8.98 -7.78
CA PRO A 87 -0.64 9.11 -8.61
C PRO A 87 -1.92 8.58 -7.93
N GLN A 88 -1.79 7.79 -6.88
CA GLN A 88 -2.91 7.24 -6.09
C GLN A 88 -3.27 8.13 -4.88
N ARG A 89 -2.74 9.36 -4.80
CA ARG A 89 -2.99 10.27 -3.69
C ARG A 89 -4.46 10.68 -3.63
N ALA A 90 -5.13 10.34 -2.51
CA ALA A 90 -6.56 10.58 -2.33
C ALA A 90 -6.90 11.92 -1.64
N VAL A 91 -5.96 12.53 -0.90
CA VAL A 91 -6.14 13.83 -0.24
C VAL A 91 -4.82 14.63 -0.22
N PRO A 92 -4.87 15.97 -0.10
CA PRO A 92 -3.69 16.81 0.05
C PRO A 92 -2.82 16.39 1.25
N PRO A 93 -1.47 16.43 1.11
CA PRO A 93 -0.57 16.29 2.25
C PRO A 93 -0.69 17.50 3.20
N LEU A 94 -0.55 17.23 4.49
CA LEU A 94 -0.64 18.26 5.53
C LEU A 94 0.61 19.13 5.55
N GLY A 95 0.43 20.44 5.72
CA GLY A 95 1.54 21.39 5.88
C GLY A 95 2.28 21.74 4.59
N GLN A 96 1.83 21.27 3.42
CA GLN A 96 2.45 21.57 2.13
C GLN A 96 1.54 22.47 1.29
N PRO A 97 2.04 23.60 0.75
CA PRO A 97 1.26 24.45 -0.13
C PRO A 97 1.05 23.77 -1.49
N LEU A 98 -0.19 23.74 -1.97
CA LEU A 98 -0.51 23.18 -3.28
C LEU A 98 -0.01 24.09 -4.41
N ALA A 99 0.49 23.47 -5.48
CA ALA A 99 0.82 24.11 -6.74
C ALA A 99 -0.43 24.13 -7.63
N ILE A 100 -1.28 25.13 -7.45
CA ILE A 100 -2.47 25.33 -8.29
C ILE A 100 -2.11 26.27 -9.43
N ASP A 101 -2.25 25.80 -10.67
CA ASP A 101 -2.11 26.57 -11.90
C ASP A 101 -3.21 26.18 -12.87
N GLU A 102 -4.03 27.15 -13.25
CA GLU A 102 -5.19 27.02 -14.14
C GLU A 102 -4.82 26.54 -15.56
N ASN A 103 -3.55 26.70 -15.95
CA ASN A 103 -3.04 26.34 -17.27
C ASN A 103 -2.29 25.00 -17.27
N SER A 104 -2.25 24.30 -16.14
CA SER A 104 -1.54 23.04 -15.98
C SER A 104 -2.47 21.90 -15.58
N SER A 105 -2.11 20.69 -15.96
CA SER A 105 -2.72 19.46 -15.47
C SER A 105 -1.63 18.43 -15.25
N THR A 106 -1.75 17.64 -14.18
CA THR A 106 -0.77 16.62 -13.81
C THR A 106 -1.47 15.31 -13.56
N PHE A 107 -0.76 14.20 -13.79
CA PHE A 107 -1.27 12.88 -13.45
C PHE A 107 -1.30 12.64 -11.92
N VAL A 108 -0.45 13.35 -11.17
CA VAL A 108 -0.34 13.26 -9.72
C VAL A 108 -1.33 14.23 -9.06
N PRO A 109 -2.34 13.73 -8.31
CA PRO A 109 -3.27 14.61 -7.62
C PRO A 109 -2.58 15.43 -6.54
N TYR A 110 -3.06 16.66 -6.31
CA TYR A 110 -2.57 17.57 -5.27
C TYR A 110 -1.05 17.87 -5.36
N PRO A 111 -0.57 18.38 -6.52
CA PRO A 111 0.82 18.77 -6.66
C PRO A 111 1.16 19.84 -5.61
N VAL A 112 2.37 19.79 -5.05
CA VAL A 112 2.83 20.74 -4.02
C VAL A 112 3.92 21.63 -4.58
N LYS A 113 4.03 22.87 -4.08
CA LYS A 113 5.08 23.80 -4.49
C LYS A 113 6.44 23.26 -4.03
N GLY A 114 7.38 23.12 -4.96
CA GLY A 114 8.74 22.64 -4.66
C GLY A 114 8.91 21.11 -4.68
N ALA A 115 7.91 20.35 -5.15
CA ALA A 115 8.17 18.97 -5.57
C ALA A 115 9.21 18.98 -6.72
N PRO A 116 10.16 18.03 -6.75
CA PRO A 116 11.02 17.86 -7.92
C PRO A 116 10.13 17.62 -9.16
N GLU A 117 10.47 18.29 -10.26
CA GLU A 117 9.81 18.16 -11.57
C GLU A 117 10.02 16.75 -12.16
#